data_AF-A0A949YAJ8-F1
#
_entry.id   AF-A0A949YAJ8-F1
#
_cell.length_a   1.000
_cell.length_b   1.000
_cell.length_c   1.000
_cell.angle_alpha   90.00
_cell.angle_beta   90.00
_cell.angle_gamma   90.00
#
_symmetry.space_group_name_H-M   'P 1'
#
loop_
_entity.id
_entity.type
_entity.pdbx_description
1 polymer ?
#
loop_
_entity_poly.entity_id
_entity_poly.type
_entity_poly.pdbx_seq_one_letter_code
_entity_poly.pdbx_strand_id
1 'polypeptide(L)'
;MQKEPSEIPGFRHTLAEVADTRISYWIGGRTEGPPVLLWHGFLGNSFSWHKVMPLLAGAGCSVLAPDMRGFGDSAKPLGTDGYDGKALAEEFRRLVAENVAGGVIDSSGHFLPEEAPEEVVRSLLDALGQEQKLKSTAHI
;
A
#
# COMPACT_ATOMS: atom_id res chain seq x y z
N MET A 1 2.65 -0.45 25.82
CA MET A 1 3.05 -1.82 25.47
C MET A 1 3.25 -1.84 23.96
N GLN A 2 4.50 -1.69 23.49
CA GLN A 2 4.80 -1.85 22.07
C GLN A 2 4.60 -3.33 21.76
N LYS A 3 3.61 -3.63 20.92
CA LYS A 3 3.36 -4.99 20.46
C LYS A 3 4.42 -5.25 19.39
N GLU A 4 5.26 -6.26 19.58
CA GLU A 4 6.16 -6.76 18.52
C GLU A 4 5.35 -6.85 17.21
N PRO A 5 5.83 -6.29 16.08
CA PRO A 5 5.13 -6.42 14.83
C PRO A 5 5.03 -7.91 14.51
N SER A 6 3.80 -8.41 14.38
CA SER A 6 3.55 -9.77 13.93
C SER A 6 4.29 -9.99 12.61
N GLU A 7 5.14 -11.01 12.56
CA GLU A 7 5.96 -11.30 11.38
C GLU A 7 5.08 -11.55 10.14
N ILE A 8 5.52 -11.03 8.99
CA ILE A 8 4.86 -11.25 7.70
C ILE A 8 5.83 -12.04 6.81
N PRO A 9 5.52 -13.29 6.45
CA PRO A 9 6.45 -14.15 5.72
C PRO A 9 6.95 -13.53 4.42
N GLY A 10 8.27 -13.46 4.25
CA GLY A 10 8.90 -12.91 3.05
C GLY A 10 8.93 -11.38 2.99
N PHE A 11 8.56 -10.69 4.08
CA PHE A 11 8.59 -9.24 4.18
C PHE A 11 9.50 -8.79 5.32
N ARG A 12 10.19 -7.68 5.06
CA ARG A 12 11.00 -6.97 6.05
C ARG A 12 10.26 -5.71 6.48
N HIS A 13 10.15 -5.51 7.79
CA HIS A 13 9.71 -4.25 8.39
C HIS A 13 10.93 -3.35 8.63
N THR A 14 10.86 -2.10 8.21
CA THR A 14 11.97 -1.14 8.36
C THR A 14 11.47 0.30 8.37
N LEU A 15 12.38 1.22 8.70
CA LEU A 15 12.14 2.66 8.73
C LEU A 15 12.99 3.36 7.66
N ALA A 16 12.49 4.46 7.10
CA ALA A 16 13.25 5.39 6.27
C ALA A 16 12.92 6.84 6.61
N GLU A 17 13.90 7.74 6.47
CA GLU A 17 13.66 9.18 6.53
C GLU A 17 13.15 9.66 5.17
N VAL A 18 11.95 10.21 5.14
CA VAL A 18 11.31 10.75 3.94
C VAL A 18 10.97 12.22 4.21
N ALA A 19 11.67 13.12 3.51
CA ALA A 19 11.67 14.55 3.80
C ALA A 19 12.06 14.83 5.26
N ASP A 20 11.11 15.24 6.09
CA ASP A 20 11.28 15.60 7.50
C ASP A 20 10.65 14.56 8.45
N THR A 21 10.24 13.40 7.93
CA THR A 21 9.45 12.41 8.68
C THR A 21 10.00 11.01 8.52
N ARG A 22 10.16 10.32 9.65
CA ARG A 22 10.48 8.90 9.69
C ARG A 22 9.25 8.05 9.35
N ILE A 23 9.33 7.31 8.26
CA ILE A 23 8.27 6.45 7.75
C ILE A 23 8.58 4.97 8.04
N SER A 24 7.64 4.30 8.69
CA SER A 24 7.61 2.84 8.88
C SER A 24 7.01 2.17 7.65
N TYR A 25 7.59 1.06 7.19
CA TYR A 25 7.04 0.33 6.06
C TYR A 25 7.45 -1.14 6.03
N TRP A 26 6.61 -1.95 5.36
CA TRP A 26 6.93 -3.31 4.95
C TRP A 26 7.36 -3.35 3.49
N ILE A 27 8.38 -4.16 3.18
CA ILE A 27 8.84 -4.40 1.81
C ILE A 27 9.15 -5.89 1.60
N GLY A 28 8.75 -6.42 0.45
CA GLY A 28 8.95 -7.83 0.10
C GLY A 28 8.57 -8.15 -1.33
N GLY A 29 8.60 -9.44 -1.69
CA GLY A 29 8.32 -9.91 -3.04
C GLY A 29 9.54 -9.90 -3.97
N ARG A 30 9.29 -9.96 -5.27
CA ARG A 30 10.36 -10.05 -6.29
C ARG A 30 10.84 -8.66 -6.67
N THR A 31 12.12 -8.37 -6.50
CA THR A 31 12.72 -7.04 -6.80
C THR A 31 12.44 -6.55 -8.22
N GLU A 32 12.41 -7.45 -9.20
CA GLU A 32 12.14 -7.12 -10.62
C GLU A 32 10.67 -7.33 -11.03
N GLY A 33 9.80 -7.63 -10.05
CA GLY A 33 8.37 -7.76 -10.27
C GLY A 33 7.67 -6.40 -10.45
N PRO A 34 6.43 -6.39 -10.97
CA PRO A 34 5.62 -5.18 -11.01
C PRO A 34 5.51 -4.55 -9.62
N PRO A 35 5.84 -3.25 -9.46
CA PRO A 35 5.78 -2.59 -8.16
C PRO A 35 4.33 -2.35 -7.73
N VAL A 36 4.02 -2.67 -6.49
CA VAL A 36 2.71 -2.45 -5.86
C VAL A 36 2.91 -1.70 -4.56
N LEU A 37 2.34 -0.48 -4.50
CA LEU A 37 2.25 0.31 -3.28
C LEU A 37 0.89 0.09 -2.63
N LEU A 38 0.87 -0.47 -1.42
CA LEU A 38 -0.35 -0.68 -0.65
C LEU A 38 -0.52 0.46 0.34
N TRP A 39 -1.45 1.37 0.03
CA TRP A 39 -1.75 2.54 0.84
C TRP A 39 -2.93 2.26 1.77
N HIS A 40 -2.75 2.41 3.09
CA HIS A 40 -3.83 2.19 4.05
C HIS A 40 -4.75 3.42 4.18
N GLY A 41 -5.96 3.20 4.69
CA GLY A 41 -6.94 4.27 4.97
C GLY A 41 -6.81 4.90 6.35
N PHE A 42 -7.73 5.81 6.65
CA PHE A 42 -7.89 6.44 7.96
C PHE A 42 -8.12 5.38 9.06
N LEU A 43 -7.51 5.59 10.24
CA LEU A 43 -7.46 4.65 11.38
C LEU A 43 -6.70 3.32 11.15
N GLY A 44 -6.17 3.09 9.95
CA GLY A 44 -5.35 1.92 9.64
C GLY A 44 -3.85 2.12 9.85
N ASN A 45 -3.09 1.08 9.51
CA ASN A 45 -1.64 1.10 9.35
C ASN A 45 -1.25 0.05 8.28
N SER A 46 0.02 -0.05 7.90
CA SER A 46 0.51 -1.00 6.90
C SER A 46 0.20 -2.47 7.20
N PHE A 47 0.09 -2.86 8.48
CA PHE A 47 -0.25 -4.23 8.88
C PHE A 47 -1.67 -4.65 8.47
N SER A 48 -2.54 -3.69 8.16
CA SER A 48 -3.81 -3.89 7.45
C SER A 48 -3.70 -4.80 6.23
N TRP A 49 -2.53 -4.88 5.60
CA TRP A 49 -2.30 -5.65 4.38
C TRP A 49 -1.64 -7.00 4.61
N HIS A 50 -1.49 -7.47 5.86
CA HIS A 50 -0.68 -8.65 6.17
C HIS A 50 -1.12 -9.95 5.47
N LYS A 51 -2.41 -10.10 5.17
CA LYS A 51 -2.93 -11.24 4.38
C LYS A 51 -2.76 -11.07 2.88
N VAL A 52 -2.74 -9.82 2.39
CA VAL A 52 -2.65 -9.48 0.96
C VAL A 52 -1.21 -9.48 0.46
N MET A 53 -0.27 -8.98 1.28
CA MET A 53 1.14 -8.84 0.94
C MET A 53 1.80 -10.16 0.47
N PRO A 54 1.69 -11.29 1.20
CA PRO A 54 2.27 -12.57 0.77
C PRO A 54 1.65 -13.09 -0.54
N LEU A 55 0.36 -12.85 -0.78
CA LEU A 55 -0.33 -13.30 -1.99
C LEU A 55 0.16 -12.54 -3.24
N LEU A 56 0.34 -11.22 -3.14
CA LEU A 56 0.94 -10.42 -4.21
C LEU A 56 2.40 -10.80 -4.48
N ALA A 57 3.17 -11.03 -3.41
CA ALA A 57 4.54 -11.52 -3.53
C ALA A 57 4.60 -12.89 -4.23
N GLY A 58 3.69 -13.81 -3.88
CA GLY A 58 3.53 -15.12 -4.53
C GLY A 58 3.13 -15.02 -6.00
N ALA A 59 2.36 -13.99 -6.37
CA ALA A 59 2.04 -13.66 -7.76
C ALA A 59 3.21 -12.99 -8.52
N GLY A 60 4.32 -12.73 -7.84
CA GLY A 60 5.56 -12.22 -8.43
C GLY A 60 5.70 -10.70 -8.42
N CYS A 61 4.88 -9.97 -7.66
CA CYS A 61 5.00 -8.52 -7.49
C CYS A 61 6.15 -8.13 -6.55
N SER A 62 6.62 -6.88 -6.69
CA SER A 62 7.45 -6.18 -5.70
C SER A 62 6.52 -5.32 -4.84
N VAL A 63 6.43 -5.55 -3.54
CA VAL A 63 5.37 -4.96 -2.70
C VAL A 63 5.96 -4.06 -1.62
N LEU A 64 5.40 -2.86 -1.50
CA LEU A 64 5.73 -1.86 -0.49
C LEU A 64 4.45 -1.41 0.23
N ALA A 65 4.44 -1.41 1.55
CA ALA A 65 3.30 -0.97 2.36
C ALA A 65 3.78 -0.03 3.49
N PRO A 66 3.74 1.30 3.30
CA PRO A 66 4.13 2.26 4.32
C PRO A 66 2.98 2.60 5.28
N ASP A 67 3.35 2.99 6.50
CA ASP A 67 2.49 3.73 7.41
C ASP A 67 2.53 5.21 7.03
N MET A 68 1.37 5.83 6.82
CA MET A 68 1.27 7.28 6.60
C MET A 68 1.86 8.07 7.78
N ARG A 69 2.32 9.30 7.53
CA ARG A 69 2.67 10.28 8.58
C ARG A 69 1.54 10.32 9.62
N GLY A 70 1.88 10.16 10.90
CA GLY A 70 0.89 10.15 11.98
C GLY A 70 0.26 8.79 12.31
N PHE A 71 0.47 7.77 11.48
CA PHE A 71 -0.12 6.45 11.64
C PHE A 71 0.92 5.38 11.98
N GLY A 72 0.45 4.21 12.43
CA GLY A 72 1.27 3.04 12.73
C GLY A 72 2.52 3.37 13.54
N ASP A 73 3.68 2.91 13.06
CA ASP A 73 4.99 3.17 13.66
C ASP A 73 5.74 4.34 12.97
N SER A 74 5.12 4.98 11.98
CA SER A 74 5.60 6.25 11.43
C SER A 74 5.58 7.34 12.50
N ALA A 75 6.49 8.30 12.33
CA ALA A 75 6.58 9.46 13.20
C ALA A 75 5.26 10.22 13.26
N LYS A 76 5.00 10.81 14.42
CA LYS A 76 3.82 11.62 14.71
C LYS A 76 4.30 13.03 15.10
N PRO A 77 4.77 13.84 14.14
CA PRO A 77 5.23 15.19 14.43
C PRO A 77 4.17 15.98 15.19
N LEU A 78 4.60 16.78 16.16
CA LEU A 78 3.72 17.67 16.90
C LEU A 78 3.26 18.84 16.01
N GLY A 79 2.04 19.33 16.23
CA GLY A 79 1.43 20.40 15.43
C GLY A 79 0.45 19.87 14.37
N THR A 80 -0.12 20.80 13.59
CA THR A 80 -1.09 20.47 12.52
C THR A 80 -0.46 20.46 11.13
N ASP A 81 0.80 20.87 11.01
CA ASP A 81 1.53 20.94 9.75
C ASP A 81 1.68 19.54 9.15
N GLY A 82 1.30 19.40 7.87
CA GLY A 82 1.28 18.10 7.20
C GLY A 82 0.02 17.26 7.42
N TYR A 83 -0.92 17.70 8.27
CA TYR A 83 -2.18 17.01 8.55
C TYR A 83 -3.42 17.74 8.05
N ASP A 84 -3.27 18.97 7.56
CA ASP A 84 -4.38 19.66 6.91
C ASP A 84 -4.73 18.99 5.57
N GLY A 85 -5.99 19.12 5.16
CA GLY A 85 -6.48 18.46 3.95
C GLY A 85 -5.72 18.86 2.68
N LYS A 86 -5.06 20.02 2.66
CA LYS A 86 -4.25 20.49 1.53
C LYS A 86 -2.87 19.83 1.51
N ALA A 87 -2.23 19.66 2.65
CA ALA A 87 -0.95 18.98 2.77
C ALA A 87 -1.08 17.49 2.44
N LEU A 88 -2.12 16.82 2.98
CA LEU A 88 -2.46 15.45 2.59
C LEU A 88 -2.77 15.41 1.08
N ALA A 89 -3.61 16.32 0.59
CA ALA A 89 -3.92 16.37 -0.84
C ALA A 89 -2.67 16.58 -1.69
N GLU A 90 -1.68 17.39 -1.30
CA GLU A 90 -0.43 17.56 -2.06
C GLU A 90 0.51 16.35 -1.96
N GLU A 91 0.56 15.64 -0.83
CA GLU A 91 1.21 14.32 -0.75
C GLU A 91 0.55 13.34 -1.74
N PHE A 92 -0.79 13.31 -1.80
CA PHE A 92 -1.55 12.52 -2.77
C PHE A 92 -1.47 13.06 -4.21
N ARG A 93 -1.30 14.38 -4.41
CA ARG A 93 -1.25 15.03 -5.74
C ARG A 93 0.08 14.78 -6.43
N ARG A 94 1.14 14.46 -5.70
CA ARG A 94 2.36 13.92 -6.30
C ARG A 94 2.19 12.46 -6.77
N LEU A 95 1.12 11.81 -6.29
CA LEU A 95 0.71 10.45 -6.63
C LEU A 95 -0.60 10.45 -7.42
N VAL A 96 -0.93 11.49 -8.20
CA VAL A 96 -2.11 11.43 -9.09
C VAL A 96 -1.91 10.25 -10.03
N ALA A 97 -2.64 9.17 -9.77
CA ALA A 97 -2.66 8.02 -10.64
C ALA A 97 -3.30 8.46 -11.97
N GLU A 98 -2.57 8.26 -13.05
CA GLU A 98 -3.09 8.54 -14.40
C GLU A 98 -4.16 7.52 -14.81
N ASN A 99 -4.15 6.35 -14.17
CA ASN A 99 -5.15 5.31 -14.34
C ASN A 99 -5.72 4.90 -12.99
N VAL A 100 -7.04 5.05 -12.85
CA VAL A 100 -7.78 4.70 -11.63
C VAL A 100 -8.82 3.66 -11.99
N ALA A 101 -8.75 2.52 -11.32
CA ALA A 101 -9.75 1.46 -11.38
C ALA A 101 -10.45 1.32 -10.02
N GLY A 102 -11.76 1.08 -10.07
CA GLY A 102 -12.59 0.77 -8.90
C GLY A 102 -13.34 -0.53 -9.11
N GLY A 103 -13.76 -1.17 -8.02
CA GLY A 103 -14.49 -2.43 -8.06
C GLY A 103 -15.29 -2.66 -6.78
N VAL A 104 -16.12 -3.70 -6.80
CA VAL A 104 -16.91 -4.16 -5.66
C VAL A 104 -16.52 -5.60 -5.36
N ILE A 105 -16.28 -5.90 -4.09
CA ILE A 105 -16.09 -7.27 -3.60
C ILE A 105 -17.34 -7.61 -2.82
N ASP A 106 -18.11 -8.57 -3.32
CA ASP A 106 -19.36 -8.98 -2.70
C ASP A 106 -19.13 -9.53 -1.28
N SER A 107 -20.15 -9.40 -0.43
CA SER A 107 -20.16 -9.91 0.95
C SER A 107 -19.02 -9.39 1.85
N SER A 108 -18.41 -8.25 1.48
CA SER A 108 -17.35 -7.60 2.24
C SER A 108 -17.67 -6.12 2.43
N GLY A 109 -17.23 -5.50 3.53
CA GLY A 109 -17.57 -4.09 3.78
C GLY A 109 -16.97 -3.44 5.02
N HIS A 110 -16.51 -4.20 6.02
CA HIS A 110 -15.86 -3.58 7.18
C HIS A 110 -14.38 -3.39 6.91
N PHE A 111 -13.71 -4.42 6.37
CA PHE A 111 -12.28 -4.35 6.11
C PHE A 111 -11.82 -5.40 5.09
N LEU A 112 -11.86 -5.01 3.82
CA LEU A 112 -11.63 -5.88 2.66
C LEU A 112 -10.37 -6.75 2.72
N PRO A 113 -9.18 -6.23 3.12
CA PRO A 113 -7.97 -7.05 3.19
C PRO A 113 -8.03 -8.19 4.20
N GLU A 114 -8.92 -8.11 5.20
CA GLU A 114 -9.11 -9.17 6.20
C GLU A 114 -10.22 -10.14 5.84
N GLU A 115 -11.31 -9.60 5.26
CA GLU A 115 -12.53 -10.34 4.93
C GLU A 115 -12.38 -11.15 3.64
N ALA A 116 -11.67 -10.61 2.63
CA ALA A 116 -11.54 -11.23 1.31
C ALA A 116 -10.17 -10.95 0.65
N PRO A 117 -9.05 -11.35 1.27
CA PRO A 117 -7.71 -11.03 0.78
C PRO A 117 -7.44 -11.55 -0.63
N GLU A 118 -7.95 -12.74 -0.99
CA GLU A 118 -7.75 -13.33 -2.32
C GLU A 118 -8.47 -12.54 -3.42
N GLU A 119 -9.67 -12.04 -3.14
CA GLU A 119 -10.46 -11.23 -4.08
C GLU A 119 -9.86 -9.84 -4.28
N VAL A 120 -9.33 -9.25 -3.19
CA VAL A 120 -8.54 -8.01 -3.26
C VAL A 120 -7.33 -8.22 -4.17
N VAL A 121 -6.58 -9.30 -3.98
CA VAL A 121 -5.39 -9.61 -4.79
C VAL A 121 -5.75 -9.82 -6.26
N ARG A 122 -6.82 -10.59 -6.54
CA ARG A 122 -7.29 -10.79 -7.91
C ARG A 122 -7.60 -9.46 -8.59
N SER A 123 -8.36 -8.59 -7.91
CA SER A 123 -8.73 -7.27 -8.43
C SER A 123 -7.50 -6.41 -8.73
N LEU A 124 -6.49 -6.43 -7.85
CA LEU A 124 -5.23 -5.70 -8.06
C LEU A 124 -4.42 -6.25 -9.24
N LEU A 125 -4.31 -7.57 -9.37
CA LEU A 125 -3.58 -8.21 -10.47
C LEU A 125 -4.25 -7.97 -11.82
N ASP A 126 -5.58 -8.00 -11.86
CA ASP A 126 -6.34 -7.69 -13.07
C ASP A 126 -6.06 -6.25 -13.52
N ALA A 127 -6.08 -5.29 -12.59
CA ALA A 127 -5.76 -3.89 -12.88
C ALA A 127 -4.32 -3.71 -13.42
N LEU A 128 -3.33 -4.36 -12.79
CA LEU A 128 -1.93 -4.35 -13.25
C LEU A 128 -1.77 -5.00 -14.64
N GLY A 129 -2.52 -6.07 -14.92
CA GLY A 129 -2.52 -6.73 -16.22
C GLY A 129 -3.08 -5.85 -17.34
N GLN A 130 -4.11 -5.04 -17.07
CA GLN A 130 -4.65 -4.08 -18.06
C GLN A 130 -3.66 -2.94 -18.34
N GLU A 131 -3.04 -2.39 -17.29
CA GLU A 131 -1.97 -1.37 -17.38
C GLU A 131 -0.84 -1.80 -18.32
N GLN A 132 -0.37 -3.04 -18.17
CA GLN A 132 0.73 -3.55 -18.98
C GLN A 132 0.35 -3.68 -20.47
N LYS A 133 -0.90 -4.05 -20.77
CA LYS A 133 -1.43 -4.11 -22.14
C LYS A 133 -1.54 -2.72 -22.79
N LEU A 134 -2.04 -1.72 -22.04
CA LEU A 134 -2.12 -0.33 -22.48
C LEU A 134 -0.74 0.25 -22.84
N LYS A 135 0.26 0.03 -21.99
CA LYS A 135 1.64 0.48 -22.23
C LYS A 135 2.28 -0.20 -23.44
N SER A 136 1.97 -1.49 -23.66
CA SER A 136 2.46 -2.24 -24.83
C SER A 136 1.83 -1.81 -26.16
N THR A 137 0.62 -1.22 -26.14
CA THR A 137 -0.07 -0.76 -27.36
C THR A 137 0.25 0.69 -27.73
N ALA A 138 0.66 1.51 -26.76
CA ALA A 138 1.09 2.90 -26.99
C ALA A 138 2.46 3.05 -27.69
N HIS A 139 3.16 1.95 -27.96
CA HIS A 139 4.49 1.92 -28.62
C HIS A 139 4.44 1.46 -30.10
N ILE A 140 3.25 1.45 -30.72
CA ILE A 140 3.05 1.09 -32.15
C ILE A 140 2.73 2.36 -32.95
#